data_AF-A0A2G2W190-F1
#
_entry.id   AF-A0A2G2W190-F1
#
_cell.length_a   1.000
_cell.length_b   1.000
_cell.length_c   1.000
_cell.angle_alpha   90.00
_cell.angle_beta   90.00
_cell.angle_gamma   90.00
#
_symmetry.space_group_name_H-M   'P 1'
#
loop_
_entity.id
_entity.type
_entity.pdbx_description
1 polymer ?
#
loop_
_entity_poly.entity_id
_entity_poly.type
_entity_poly.pdbx_seq_one_letter_code
_entity_poly.pdbx_strand_id
1 'polypeptide(L)'
;MSRNAEFQVESTMDYDRSKEVKAFDDTKSGVKGLVDTGIVEIPRIFIRPSDELVEELTRSKSGLHCPVIDLSGIEVQDRCKKVVDEIREASEKWGFFQLINHGIPSSVLEGMIDGTRKFHEQDSELKKEYYSRDQTRSVRYESNYDLYKSNTANWRDTLNISMLISGHIEPEEIPAVFRSVTVEYINHVTKLGETIFSILSEALGLKPDHLKDMECTNGRSVLCHYYPACPQPELTLGAAKHTDPSFLTILLQDQIGGLQVLHNNQWIDVEPVAEALVVNIGEALQVYNKKK
;
A
#
# COMPACT_ATOMS: atom_id res chain seq x y z
N MET A 1 -43.42 -1.98 32.41
CA MET A 1 -42.51 -0.86 32.72
C MET A 1 -41.22 -1.14 31.98
N SER A 2 -41.16 -0.68 30.73
CA SER A 2 -40.01 -0.81 29.84
C SER A 2 -39.06 0.34 30.12
N ARG A 3 -37.88 0.02 30.65
CA ARG A 3 -36.69 0.87 30.59
C ARG A 3 -35.57 -0.06 30.16
N ASN A 4 -35.31 -0.12 28.86
CA ASN A 4 -34.09 -0.68 28.25
C ASN A 4 -34.12 -0.55 26.71
N ALA A 5 -34.89 0.39 26.16
CA ALA A 5 -34.92 0.67 24.72
C ALA A 5 -34.58 2.14 24.40
N GLU A 6 -33.87 2.82 25.30
CA GLU A 6 -33.54 4.26 25.18
C GLU A 6 -32.04 4.55 25.06
N PHE A 7 -31.19 3.56 24.78
CA PHE A 7 -29.74 3.78 24.61
C PHE A 7 -29.20 3.52 23.19
N GLN A 8 -30.07 3.46 22.16
CA GLN A 8 -29.64 3.25 20.77
C GLN A 8 -30.47 4.03 19.74
N VAL A 9 -30.93 5.24 20.07
CA VAL A 9 -31.48 6.18 19.08
C VAL A 9 -31.07 7.62 19.41
N GLU A 10 -29.79 7.87 19.68
CA GLU A 10 -29.23 9.23 19.56
C GLU A 10 -28.86 9.48 18.08
N SER A 11 -29.82 10.10 17.39
CA SER A 11 -29.81 10.75 16.08
C SER A 11 -28.88 10.20 14.97
N THR A 12 -29.40 9.24 14.18
CA THR A 12 -28.96 9.06 12.79
C THR A 12 -29.39 10.21 11.86
N MET A 13 -30.23 11.15 12.31
CA MET A 13 -30.79 12.24 11.50
C MET A 13 -29.94 13.52 11.42
N ASP A 14 -28.85 13.66 12.18
CA ASP A 14 -28.04 14.90 12.23
C ASP A 14 -26.55 14.70 11.87
N TYR A 15 -26.19 13.50 11.39
CA TYR A 15 -24.81 13.23 10.98
C TYR A 15 -24.53 13.79 9.58
N ASP A 16 -23.72 14.84 9.53
CA ASP A 16 -23.21 15.43 8.29
C ASP A 16 -21.75 15.00 8.07
N ARG A 17 -21.58 13.89 7.32
CA ARG A 17 -20.26 13.37 6.95
C ARG A 17 -19.38 14.43 6.27
N SER A 18 -19.97 15.29 5.44
CA SER A 18 -19.20 16.30 4.70
C SER A 18 -18.57 17.31 5.65
N LYS A 19 -19.27 17.70 6.72
CA LYS A 19 -18.70 18.55 7.78
C LYS A 19 -17.59 17.84 8.55
N GLU A 20 -17.79 16.58 8.94
CA GLU A 20 -16.76 15.83 9.69
C GLU A 20 -15.50 15.62 8.84
N VAL A 21 -15.64 15.20 7.58
CA VAL A 21 -14.52 15.09 6.64
C VAL A 21 -13.79 16.41 6.48
N LYS A 22 -14.52 17.51 6.26
CA LYS A 22 -13.90 18.82 6.09
C LYS A 22 -13.14 19.23 7.35
N ALA A 23 -13.73 19.05 8.54
CA ALA A 23 -13.09 19.38 9.80
C ALA A 23 -11.80 18.57 10.02
N PHE A 24 -11.83 17.26 9.71
CA PHE A 24 -10.65 16.40 9.74
C PHE A 24 -9.58 16.87 8.74
N ASP A 25 -9.95 17.13 7.49
CA ASP A 25 -9.04 17.56 6.43
C ASP A 25 -8.40 18.93 6.71
N ASP A 26 -9.18 19.87 7.27
CA ASP A 26 -8.74 21.21 7.65
C ASP A 26 -7.62 21.19 8.72
N THR A 27 -7.55 20.13 9.55
CA THR A 27 -6.47 19.98 10.54
C THR A 27 -5.11 19.79 9.89
N LYS A 28 -5.08 19.16 8.70
CA LYS A 28 -3.87 18.77 7.96
C LYS A 28 -2.88 17.92 8.78
N SER A 29 -3.32 17.35 9.90
CA SER A 29 -2.48 16.56 10.80
C SER A 29 -2.61 15.04 10.60
N GLY A 30 -3.60 14.64 9.80
CA GLY A 30 -3.92 13.26 9.49
C GLY A 30 -4.38 12.42 10.68
N VAL A 31 -4.45 11.11 10.46
CA VAL A 31 -4.84 10.12 11.47
C VAL A 31 -3.85 10.10 12.63
N LYS A 32 -2.55 10.26 12.36
CA LYS A 32 -1.54 10.37 13.42
C LYS A 32 -1.83 11.56 14.33
N GLY A 33 -2.22 12.70 13.78
CA GLY A 33 -2.64 13.86 14.57
C GLY A 33 -3.83 13.57 15.47
N LEU A 34 -4.80 12.77 15.02
CA LEU A 34 -5.92 12.33 15.88
C LEU A 34 -5.42 11.48 17.05
N VAL A 35 -4.57 10.49 16.77
CA VAL A 35 -3.98 9.61 17.81
C VAL A 35 -3.19 10.42 18.84
N ASP A 36 -2.46 11.44 18.40
CA ASP A 36 -1.66 12.31 19.28
C ASP A 36 -2.51 13.14 20.25
N THR A 37 -3.81 13.33 19.97
CA THR A 37 -4.73 13.98 20.92
C THR A 37 -5.28 13.02 21.98
N GLY A 38 -4.94 11.73 21.90
CA GLY A 38 -5.35 10.72 22.89
C GLY A 38 -6.79 10.24 22.74
N ILE A 39 -7.32 10.23 21.52
CA ILE A 39 -8.69 9.73 21.26
C ILE A 39 -8.84 8.27 21.69
N VAL A 40 -10.01 7.97 22.26
CA VAL A 40 -10.43 6.62 22.66
C VAL A 40 -11.52 6.06 21.74
N GLU A 41 -12.21 6.94 21.02
CA GLU A 41 -13.20 6.59 20.01
C GLU A 41 -12.77 7.17 18.66
N ILE A 42 -12.94 6.39 17.59
CA ILE A 42 -12.58 6.84 16.25
C ILE A 42 -13.73 7.68 15.64
N PRO A 43 -13.40 8.75 14.88
CA PRO A 43 -14.41 9.52 14.15
C PRO A 43 -15.26 8.67 13.21
N ARG A 44 -16.52 9.05 13.00
CA ARG A 44 -17.49 8.23 12.26
C ARG A 44 -17.11 8.05 10.79
N ILE A 45 -16.37 9.00 10.21
CA ILE A 45 -15.77 8.87 8.87
C ILE A 45 -14.89 7.63 8.69
N PHE A 46 -14.33 7.04 9.75
CA PHE A 46 -13.47 5.84 9.68
C PHE A 46 -14.21 4.53 9.98
N ILE A 47 -15.44 4.60 10.48
CA ILE A 47 -16.22 3.43 10.88
C ILE A 47 -16.82 2.77 9.63
N ARG A 48 -16.52 1.48 9.44
CA ARG A 48 -17.05 0.68 8.33
C ARG A 48 -18.55 0.44 8.46
N PRO A 49 -19.25 0.26 7.32
CA PRO A 49 -20.64 -0.20 7.31
C PRO A 49 -20.83 -1.51 8.08
N SER A 50 -21.98 -1.68 8.75
CA SER A 50 -22.25 -2.83 9.62
C SER A 50 -22.28 -4.17 8.89
N ASP A 51 -22.67 -4.18 7.62
CA ASP A 51 -22.66 -5.36 6.75
C ASP A 51 -21.24 -5.88 6.51
N GLU A 52 -20.26 -4.99 6.28
CA GLU A 52 -18.85 -5.38 6.15
C GLU A 52 -18.30 -5.99 7.46
N LEU A 53 -18.68 -5.43 8.61
CA LEU A 53 -18.26 -5.93 9.93
C LEU A 53 -18.82 -7.34 10.21
N VAL A 54 -20.07 -7.59 9.83
CA VAL A 54 -20.71 -8.91 10.02
C VAL A 54 -20.08 -9.96 9.11
N GLU A 55 -19.76 -9.62 7.86
CA GLU A 55 -19.06 -10.54 6.97
C GLU A 55 -17.72 -10.99 7.56
N GLU A 56 -16.96 -10.10 8.19
CA GLU A 56 -15.66 -10.42 8.77
C GLU A 56 -15.74 -11.44 9.92
N LEU A 57 -16.74 -11.31 10.79
CA LEU A 57 -16.97 -12.24 11.92
C LEU A 57 -17.24 -13.69 11.48
N THR A 58 -17.66 -13.89 10.23
CA THR A 58 -18.00 -15.21 9.70
C THR A 58 -16.86 -15.89 8.93
N ARG A 59 -15.69 -15.25 8.84
CA ARG A 59 -14.56 -15.76 8.06
C ARG A 59 -13.76 -16.81 8.83
N SER A 60 -13.51 -17.94 8.17
CA SER A 60 -12.57 -18.96 8.64
C SER A 60 -11.14 -18.58 8.29
N LYS A 61 -10.20 -18.86 9.19
CA LYS A 61 -8.76 -18.72 8.92
C LYS A 61 -8.33 -19.80 7.92
N SER A 62 -7.61 -19.39 6.89
CA SER A 62 -7.01 -20.29 5.91
C SER A 62 -5.58 -20.63 6.30
N GLY A 63 -5.14 -21.87 6.10
CA GLY A 63 -3.73 -22.28 6.24
C GLY A 63 -2.92 -22.12 4.95
N LEU A 64 -3.44 -21.33 4.01
CA LEU A 64 -2.77 -21.02 2.75
C LEU A 64 -1.77 -19.89 2.98
N HIS A 65 -0.66 -19.92 2.25
CA HIS A 65 0.41 -18.93 2.37
C HIS A 65 0.77 -18.36 1.00
N CYS A 66 1.01 -17.05 0.96
CA CYS A 66 1.50 -16.37 -0.24
C CYS A 66 2.85 -17.01 -0.67
N PRO A 67 3.03 -17.36 -1.97
CA PRO A 67 4.25 -17.98 -2.45
C PRO A 67 5.48 -17.13 -2.15
N VAL A 68 6.59 -17.77 -1.77
CA VAL A 68 7.90 -17.11 -1.57
C VAL A 68 8.85 -17.59 -2.67
N ILE A 69 9.46 -16.64 -3.37
CA ILE A 69 10.32 -16.89 -4.54
C ILE A 69 11.70 -16.30 -4.27
N ASP A 70 12.72 -17.13 -4.46
CA ASP A 70 14.12 -16.77 -4.24
C ASP A 70 14.79 -16.31 -5.54
N LEU A 71 15.24 -15.06 -5.60
CA LEU A 71 15.94 -14.52 -6.78
C LEU A 71 17.45 -14.82 -6.80
N SER A 72 17.96 -15.58 -5.83
CA SER A 72 19.37 -15.97 -5.80
C SER A 72 19.78 -16.73 -7.08
N GLY A 73 20.92 -16.33 -7.64
CA GLY A 73 21.50 -16.97 -8.82
C GLY A 73 20.71 -16.81 -10.12
N ILE A 74 19.83 -15.81 -10.23
CA ILE A 74 19.02 -15.58 -11.44
C ILE A 74 19.86 -15.38 -12.72
N GLU A 75 21.12 -14.97 -12.59
CA GLU A 75 22.08 -14.87 -13.71
C GLU A 75 22.43 -16.23 -14.35
N VAL A 76 22.17 -17.34 -13.65
CA VAL A 76 22.39 -18.70 -14.14
C VAL A 76 21.17 -19.16 -14.94
N GLN A 77 21.37 -19.53 -16.21
CA GLN A 77 20.28 -19.84 -17.15
C GLN A 77 19.24 -20.85 -16.62
N ASP A 78 19.68 -21.95 -16.01
CA ASP A 78 18.77 -22.97 -15.46
C ASP A 78 18.01 -22.47 -14.23
N ARG A 79 18.61 -21.56 -13.44
CA ARG A 79 17.91 -20.93 -12.31
C ARG A 79 16.91 -19.90 -12.82
N CYS A 80 17.28 -19.09 -13.82
CA CYS A 80 16.40 -18.13 -14.46
C CYS A 80 15.10 -18.79 -14.94
N LYS A 81 15.21 -19.90 -15.69
CA LYS A 81 14.03 -20.64 -16.17
C LYS A 81 13.10 -21.10 -15.03
N LYS A 82 13.67 -21.60 -13.93
CA LYS A 82 12.89 -22.00 -12.75
C LYS A 82 12.16 -20.82 -12.12
N VAL A 83 12.85 -19.69 -11.97
CA VAL A 83 12.25 -18.46 -11.43
C VAL A 83 11.13 -17.94 -12.34
N VAL A 84 11.31 -18.02 -13.67
CA VAL A 84 10.25 -17.69 -14.64
C VAL A 84 9.01 -18.57 -14.44
N ASP A 85 9.19 -19.87 -14.26
CA ASP A 85 8.07 -20.80 -14.02
C ASP A 85 7.40 -20.57 -12.65
N GLU A 86 8.19 -20.33 -11.59
CA GLU A 86 7.69 -19.99 -10.24
C GLU A 86 6.85 -18.69 -10.26
N ILE A 87 7.36 -17.64 -10.92
CA ILE A 87 6.64 -16.36 -11.06
C ILE A 87 5.42 -16.51 -11.95
N ARG A 88 5.47 -17.30 -13.03
CA ARG A 88 4.29 -17.59 -13.86
C ARG A 88 3.19 -18.21 -13.01
N GLU A 89 3.51 -19.28 -12.27
CA GLU A 89 2.54 -19.99 -11.45
C GLU A 89 1.94 -19.11 -10.35
N ALA A 90 2.78 -18.35 -9.64
CA ALA A 90 2.30 -17.43 -8.62
C ALA A 90 1.44 -16.31 -9.21
N SER A 91 1.82 -15.74 -10.35
CA SER A 91 1.05 -14.68 -11.02
C SER A 91 -0.33 -15.18 -11.48
N GLU A 92 -0.41 -16.40 -12.03
CA GLU A 92 -1.67 -16.97 -12.53
C GLU A 92 -2.61 -17.42 -11.41
N LYS A 93 -2.08 -18.05 -10.36
CA LYS A 93 -2.89 -18.63 -9.29
C LYS A 93 -3.21 -17.62 -8.19
N TRP A 94 -2.23 -16.78 -7.84
CA TRP A 94 -2.34 -15.86 -6.70
C TRP A 94 -2.45 -14.41 -7.13
N GLY A 95 -1.73 -14.01 -8.17
CA GLY A 95 -1.52 -12.59 -8.48
C GLY A 95 -0.63 -11.86 -7.46
N PHE A 96 -0.08 -12.59 -6.50
CA PHE A 96 0.79 -12.13 -5.41
C PHE A 96 1.92 -13.14 -5.16
N PHE A 97 3.10 -12.66 -4.78
CA PHE A 97 4.21 -13.46 -4.28
C PHE A 97 5.17 -12.59 -3.45
N GLN A 98 5.96 -13.22 -2.57
CA GLN A 98 7.04 -12.58 -1.85
C GLN A 98 8.38 -12.89 -2.54
N LEU A 99 9.26 -11.90 -2.65
CA LEU A 99 10.60 -12.04 -3.17
C LEU A 99 11.62 -11.97 -2.03
N ILE A 100 12.55 -12.92 -2.02
CA ILE A 100 13.75 -12.89 -1.17
C ILE A 100 15.02 -12.90 -2.03
N ASN A 101 16.15 -12.49 -1.45
CA ASN A 101 17.43 -12.38 -2.14
C ASN A 101 17.36 -11.56 -3.45
N HIS A 102 16.53 -10.52 -3.46
CA HIS A 102 16.29 -9.63 -4.61
C HIS A 102 17.41 -8.59 -4.83
N GLY A 103 18.45 -8.58 -3.99
CA GLY A 103 19.66 -7.76 -4.17
C GLY A 103 19.55 -6.29 -3.72
N ILE A 104 18.48 -5.90 -3.02
CA ILE A 104 18.41 -4.57 -2.39
C ILE A 104 19.05 -4.70 -1.00
N PRO A 105 20.02 -3.84 -0.62
CA PRO A 105 20.68 -3.94 0.67
C PRO A 105 19.68 -3.76 1.83
N SER A 106 19.81 -4.57 2.88
CA SER A 106 18.94 -4.50 4.07
C SER A 106 18.93 -3.11 4.71
N SER A 107 20.08 -2.42 4.72
CA SER A 107 20.18 -1.04 5.24
C SER A 107 19.30 -0.04 4.49
N VAL A 108 19.05 -0.26 3.19
CA VAL A 108 18.17 0.60 2.39
C VAL A 108 16.70 0.32 2.73
N LEU A 109 16.33 -0.96 2.89
CA LEU A 109 14.99 -1.36 3.29
C LEU A 109 14.65 -0.84 4.70
N GLU A 110 15.54 -1.09 5.67
CA GLU A 110 15.40 -0.60 7.04
C GLU A 110 15.34 0.92 7.10
N GLY A 111 16.20 1.60 6.35
CA GLY A 111 16.21 3.06 6.28
C GLY A 111 14.93 3.64 5.66
N MET A 112 14.30 2.94 4.71
CA MET A 112 12.99 3.37 4.19
C MET A 112 11.86 3.22 5.20
N ILE A 113 11.82 2.11 5.94
CA ILE A 113 10.83 1.90 7.01
C ILE A 113 11.01 2.94 8.12
N ASP A 114 12.24 3.08 8.63
CA ASP A 114 12.57 4.03 9.69
C ASP A 114 12.38 5.49 9.23
N GLY A 115 12.78 5.82 8.00
CA GLY A 115 12.59 7.13 7.41
C GLY A 115 11.12 7.51 7.26
N THR A 116 10.29 6.58 6.78
CA THR A 116 8.83 6.75 6.70
C THR A 116 8.25 7.01 8.09
N ARG A 117 8.59 6.18 9.08
CA ARG A 117 8.16 6.36 10.47
C ARG A 117 8.58 7.73 11.01
N LYS A 118 9.85 8.09 10.86
CA LYS A 118 10.40 9.36 11.31
C LYS A 118 9.65 10.55 10.71
N PHE A 119 9.34 10.53 9.41
CA PHE A 119 8.53 11.57 8.76
C PHE A 119 7.16 11.71 9.42
N HIS A 120 6.43 10.61 9.61
CA HIS A 120 5.07 10.66 10.18
C HIS A 120 5.04 10.98 11.68
N GLU A 121 6.12 10.68 12.40
CA GLU A 121 6.32 11.03 13.81
C GLU A 121 6.85 12.46 14.05
N GLN A 122 7.18 13.23 13.00
CA GLN A 122 7.61 14.63 13.17
C GLN A 122 6.48 15.52 13.70
N ASP A 123 6.87 16.71 14.17
CA ASP A 123 5.95 17.79 14.50
C ASP A 123 4.98 18.06 13.35
N SER A 124 3.70 18.29 13.69
CA SER A 124 2.64 18.50 12.72
C SER A 124 2.91 19.67 11.78
N GLU A 125 3.58 20.73 12.23
CA GLU A 125 3.89 21.90 11.41
C GLU A 125 4.85 21.56 10.27
N LEU A 126 5.84 20.70 10.51
CA LEU A 126 6.77 20.23 9.48
C LEU A 126 6.06 19.36 8.43
N LYS A 127 5.15 18.47 8.87
CA LYS A 127 4.37 17.63 7.96
C LYS A 127 3.40 18.44 7.12
N LYS A 128 2.82 19.51 7.68
CA LYS A 128 1.88 20.41 6.99
C LYS A 128 2.48 21.12 5.79
N GLU A 129 3.80 21.32 5.74
CA GLU A 129 4.49 21.87 4.56
C GLU A 129 4.30 21.00 3.30
N TYR A 130 4.23 19.68 3.51
CA TYR A 130 3.97 18.69 2.47
C TYR A 130 2.48 18.46 2.24
N TYR A 131 1.60 18.97 3.09
CA TYR A 131 0.18 18.69 2.98
C TYR A 131 -0.40 19.24 1.68
N SER A 132 -1.04 18.38 0.88
CA SER A 132 -1.75 18.83 -0.31
C SER A 132 -2.73 17.79 -0.83
N ARG A 133 -3.89 18.29 -1.28
CA ARG A 133 -4.86 17.54 -2.09
C ARG A 133 -4.64 17.72 -3.59
N ASP A 134 -3.71 18.58 -4.00
CA ASP A 134 -3.36 18.80 -5.40
C ASP A 134 -2.51 17.62 -5.91
N GLN A 135 -3.12 16.85 -6.80
CA GLN A 135 -2.56 15.63 -7.36
C GLN A 135 -1.44 15.91 -8.38
N THR A 136 -1.21 17.17 -8.74
CA THR A 136 -0.09 17.57 -9.59
C THR A 136 1.22 17.76 -8.83
N ARG A 137 1.19 17.84 -7.50
CA ARG A 137 2.40 17.91 -6.68
C ARG A 137 3.11 16.56 -6.62
N SER A 138 4.40 16.57 -6.96
CA SER A 138 5.28 15.40 -6.96
C SER A 138 5.40 14.80 -5.56
N VAL A 139 5.67 15.63 -4.54
CA VAL A 139 5.69 15.20 -3.13
C VAL A 139 4.51 15.81 -2.38
N ARG A 140 3.68 14.96 -1.79
CA ARG A 140 2.56 15.42 -0.95
C ARG A 140 2.23 14.45 0.16
N TYR A 141 1.81 15.01 1.28
CA TYR A 141 1.27 14.31 2.43
C TYR A 141 -0.25 14.48 2.46
N GLU A 142 -0.98 13.38 2.58
CA GLU A 142 -2.44 13.40 2.76
C GLU A 142 -2.92 12.12 3.45
N SER A 143 -4.07 12.21 4.12
CA SER A 143 -4.81 11.04 4.61
C SER A 143 -5.90 10.71 3.60
N ASN A 144 -5.86 9.50 3.03
CA ASN A 144 -6.83 8.99 2.04
C ASN A 144 -6.94 9.86 0.78
N TYR A 145 -6.32 9.44 -0.33
CA TYR A 145 -6.45 10.10 -1.65
C TYR A 145 -7.91 10.37 -2.07
N ASP A 146 -8.82 9.49 -1.67
CA ASP A 146 -10.24 9.46 -2.02
C ASP A 146 -11.16 9.97 -0.89
N LEU A 147 -10.65 10.69 0.11
CA LEU A 147 -11.38 11.07 1.34
C LEU A 147 -12.80 11.64 1.11
N TYR A 148 -12.93 12.51 0.10
CA TYR A 148 -14.19 13.19 -0.25
C TYR A 148 -15.11 12.37 -1.16
N LYS A 149 -14.62 11.27 -1.73
CA LYS A 149 -15.36 10.39 -2.67
C LYS A 149 -15.81 9.10 -2.01
N SER A 150 -14.97 8.55 -1.13
CA SER A 150 -15.23 7.28 -0.47
C SER A 150 -16.21 7.43 0.67
N ASN A 151 -17.04 6.40 0.88
CA ASN A 151 -18.04 6.39 1.95
C ASN A 151 -17.37 6.28 3.33
N THR A 152 -16.24 5.59 3.39
CA THR A 152 -15.46 5.35 4.61
C THR A 152 -14.00 5.70 4.33
N ALA A 153 -13.38 6.45 5.23
CA ALA A 153 -11.96 6.75 5.21
C ALA A 153 -11.17 5.59 5.84
N ASN A 154 -9.97 5.35 5.33
CA ASN A 154 -9.06 4.38 5.91
C ASN A 154 -8.27 4.99 7.07
N TRP A 155 -7.95 4.18 8.07
CA TRP A 155 -7.10 4.53 9.21
C TRP A 155 -5.62 4.54 8.82
N ARG A 156 -5.23 5.49 7.96
CA ARG A 156 -3.85 5.68 7.51
C ARG A 156 -3.54 7.11 7.11
N ASP A 157 -2.26 7.41 7.18
CA ASP A 157 -1.64 8.58 6.56
C ASP A 157 -0.71 8.14 5.42
N THR A 158 -0.48 9.02 4.45
CA THR A 158 0.38 8.70 3.30
C THR A 158 1.20 9.89 2.87
N LEU A 159 2.51 9.68 2.74
CA LEU A 159 3.36 10.56 1.95
C LEU A 159 3.54 9.91 0.57
N ASN A 160 3.10 10.61 -0.47
CA ASN A 160 3.25 10.18 -1.86
C ASN A 160 4.43 10.93 -2.49
N ILE A 161 5.34 10.18 -3.09
CA ILE A 161 6.45 10.66 -3.92
C ILE A 161 6.20 10.15 -5.34
N SER A 162 5.58 11.00 -6.15
CA SER A 162 5.12 10.71 -7.50
C SER A 162 6.11 11.23 -8.54
N MET A 163 6.49 10.37 -9.48
CA MET A 163 7.26 10.71 -10.67
C MET A 163 6.39 10.61 -11.94
N LEU A 164 5.05 10.54 -11.79
CA LEU A 164 4.12 10.31 -12.90
C LEU A 164 4.07 11.45 -13.93
N ILE A 165 4.26 12.69 -13.49
CA ILE A 165 4.10 13.88 -14.36
C ILE A 165 5.44 14.32 -14.95
N SER A 166 6.45 14.49 -14.11
CA SER A 166 7.78 14.98 -14.48
C SER A 166 8.73 13.87 -14.96
N GLY A 167 8.44 12.60 -14.65
CA GLY A 167 9.34 11.46 -14.90
C GLY A 167 10.55 11.39 -13.96
N HIS A 168 10.82 12.45 -13.19
CA HIS A 168 11.89 12.58 -12.22
C HIS A 168 11.41 13.34 -10.97
N ILE A 169 12.13 13.20 -9.86
CA ILE A 169 11.90 13.94 -8.63
C ILE A 169 13.20 14.64 -8.24
N GLU A 170 13.14 15.95 -7.95
CA GLU A 170 14.31 16.64 -7.43
C GLU A 170 14.53 16.19 -5.97
N PRO A 171 15.74 15.75 -5.58
CA PRO A 171 15.98 15.24 -4.23
C PRO A 171 15.52 16.20 -3.12
N GLU A 172 15.65 17.52 -3.34
CA GLU A 172 15.26 18.57 -2.41
C GLU A 172 13.76 18.57 -2.08
N GLU A 173 12.90 18.10 -3.01
CA GLU A 173 11.46 17.96 -2.80
C GLU A 173 11.13 16.85 -1.79
N ILE A 174 12.00 15.84 -1.65
CA ILE A 174 11.82 14.75 -0.70
C ILE A 174 12.14 15.26 0.73
N PRO A 175 11.35 14.89 1.75
CA PRO A 175 11.61 15.33 3.12
C PRO A 175 13.01 15.00 3.60
N ALA A 176 13.67 16.01 4.16
CA ALA A 176 15.09 15.95 4.54
C ALA A 176 15.41 14.80 5.51
N VAL A 177 14.44 14.39 6.33
CA VAL A 177 14.58 13.35 7.35
C VAL A 177 14.97 11.98 6.79
N PHE A 178 14.67 11.71 5.51
CA PHE A 178 14.93 10.41 4.87
C PHE A 178 15.25 10.49 3.37
N ARG A 179 15.52 11.69 2.86
CA ARG A 179 15.81 11.96 1.44
C ARG A 179 16.83 11.02 0.81
N SER A 180 18.00 10.85 1.42
CA SER A 180 19.10 10.09 0.83
C SER A 180 18.72 8.63 0.60
N VAL A 181 18.11 8.00 1.61
CA VAL A 181 17.68 6.60 1.50
C VAL A 181 16.51 6.44 0.52
N THR A 182 15.61 7.43 0.41
CA THR A 182 14.55 7.39 -0.61
C THR A 182 15.10 7.38 -2.03
N VAL A 183 16.08 8.25 -2.32
CA VAL A 183 16.73 8.27 -3.65
C VAL A 183 17.42 6.93 -3.94
N GLU A 184 18.15 6.39 -2.96
CA GLU A 184 18.81 5.09 -3.10
C GLU A 184 17.80 3.94 -3.31
N TYR A 185 16.72 3.91 -2.52
CA TYR A 185 15.64 2.94 -2.65
C TYR A 185 14.95 3.01 -4.01
N ILE A 186 14.61 4.20 -4.51
CA ILE A 186 14.00 4.38 -5.83
C ILE A 186 14.90 3.77 -6.92
N ASN A 187 16.21 3.98 -6.85
CA ASN A 187 17.15 3.40 -7.81
C ASN A 187 17.18 1.88 -7.75
N HIS A 188 17.20 1.30 -6.55
CA HIS A 188 17.20 -0.15 -6.36
C HIS A 188 15.88 -0.80 -6.81
N VAL A 189 14.73 -0.26 -6.37
CA VAL A 189 13.42 -0.81 -6.71
C VAL A 189 13.07 -0.62 -8.18
N THR A 190 13.58 0.43 -8.83
CA THR A 190 13.44 0.61 -10.28
C THR A 190 14.15 -0.52 -11.03
N LYS A 191 15.40 -0.83 -10.68
CA LYS A 191 16.15 -1.94 -11.29
C LYS A 191 15.46 -3.28 -11.05
N LEU A 192 15.00 -3.53 -9.82
CA LEU A 192 14.24 -4.74 -9.49
C LEU A 192 12.95 -4.85 -10.30
N GLY A 193 12.21 -3.74 -10.44
CA GLY A 193 11.01 -3.67 -11.27
C GLY A 193 11.29 -4.04 -12.73
N GLU A 194 12.37 -3.52 -13.32
CA GLU A 194 12.81 -3.90 -14.66
C GLU A 194 13.09 -5.41 -14.77
N THR A 195 13.82 -5.98 -13.81
CA THR A 195 14.07 -7.43 -13.76
C THR A 195 12.77 -8.24 -13.69
N ILE A 196 11.81 -7.84 -12.84
CA ILE A 196 10.53 -8.52 -12.72
C ILE A 196 9.72 -8.41 -14.02
N PHE A 197 9.72 -7.25 -14.69
CA PHE A 197 9.06 -7.10 -15.98
C PHE A 197 9.67 -7.98 -17.07
N SER A 198 10.98 -8.18 -17.06
CA SER A 198 11.64 -9.10 -17.99
C SER A 198 11.20 -10.55 -17.76
N ILE A 199 11.18 -10.97 -16.49
CA ILE A 199 10.71 -12.32 -16.12
C ILE A 199 9.23 -12.51 -16.48
N LEU A 200 8.37 -11.51 -16.21
CA LEU A 200 6.95 -11.56 -16.57
C LEU A 200 6.75 -11.61 -18.09
N SER A 201 7.59 -10.93 -18.86
CA SER A 201 7.55 -11.01 -20.32
C SER A 201 7.84 -12.45 -20.80
N GLU A 202 8.89 -13.08 -20.27
CA GLU A 202 9.19 -14.49 -20.57
C GLU A 202 8.10 -15.45 -20.07
N ALA A 203 7.55 -15.20 -18.88
CA ALA A 203 6.44 -15.96 -18.32
C ALA A 203 5.22 -15.94 -19.27
N LEU A 204 4.97 -14.80 -19.93
CA LEU A 204 3.93 -14.62 -20.95
C LEU A 204 4.31 -15.18 -22.34
N GLY A 205 5.50 -15.77 -22.50
CA GLY A 205 6.00 -16.24 -23.80
C GLY A 205 6.35 -15.11 -24.76
N LEU A 206 6.74 -13.94 -24.23
CA LEU A 206 7.20 -12.78 -24.99
C LEU A 206 8.73 -12.69 -24.94
N LYS A 207 9.30 -11.75 -25.72
CA LYS A 207 10.71 -11.40 -25.57
C LYS A 207 10.94 -10.73 -24.20
N PRO A 208 12.09 -10.93 -23.54
CA PRO A 208 12.36 -10.39 -22.21
C PRO A 208 12.12 -8.87 -22.10
N ASP A 209 12.47 -8.08 -23.11
CA ASP A 209 12.33 -6.62 -23.04
C ASP A 209 10.91 -6.11 -23.39
N HIS A 210 9.96 -6.99 -23.72
CA HIS A 210 8.66 -6.58 -24.26
C HIS A 210 7.88 -5.62 -23.35
N LEU A 211 7.70 -5.95 -22.08
CA LEU A 211 6.97 -5.07 -21.14
C LEU A 211 7.76 -3.80 -20.79
N LYS A 212 9.10 -3.85 -20.88
CA LYS A 212 9.97 -2.70 -20.70
C LYS A 212 9.82 -1.71 -21.87
N ASP A 213 9.83 -2.23 -23.09
CA ASP A 213 9.66 -1.46 -24.33
C ASP A 213 8.26 -0.83 -24.45
N MET A 214 7.27 -1.39 -23.75
CA MET A 214 5.93 -0.81 -23.60
C MET A 214 5.88 0.36 -22.60
N GLU A 215 7.02 0.78 -22.05
CA GLU A 215 7.12 1.87 -21.09
C GLU A 215 6.33 1.62 -19.79
N CYS A 216 6.05 0.35 -19.45
CA CYS A 216 5.33 -0.03 -18.22
C CYS A 216 6.03 0.44 -16.94
N THR A 217 7.32 0.79 -17.02
CA THR A 217 8.16 1.30 -15.92
C THR A 217 8.19 2.83 -15.82
N ASN A 218 7.61 3.57 -16.78
CA ASN A 218 7.76 5.04 -16.84
C ASN A 218 6.89 5.75 -15.78
N GLY A 219 5.72 5.20 -15.47
CA GLY A 219 4.86 5.70 -14.40
C GLY A 219 5.23 5.11 -13.04
N ARG A 220 5.89 5.91 -12.18
CA ARG A 220 6.32 5.45 -10.84
C ARG A 220 5.84 6.39 -9.74
N SER A 221 5.41 5.77 -8.64
CA SER A 221 5.09 6.46 -7.39
C SER A 221 5.53 5.60 -6.22
N VAL A 222 6.07 6.23 -5.18
CA VAL A 222 6.37 5.59 -3.90
C VAL A 222 5.37 6.09 -2.87
N LEU A 223 4.60 5.17 -2.28
CA LEU A 223 3.63 5.47 -1.24
C LEU A 223 4.20 5.06 0.12
N CYS A 224 4.54 6.06 0.94
CA CYS A 224 5.04 5.87 2.29
C CYS A 224 3.84 5.89 3.26
N HIS A 225 3.17 4.75 3.37
CA HIS A 225 2.01 4.57 4.24
C HIS A 225 2.42 4.50 5.72
N TYR A 226 1.56 5.05 6.58
CA TYR A 226 1.70 4.95 8.03
C TYR A 226 0.35 4.66 8.66
N TYR A 227 0.33 3.64 9.51
CA TYR A 227 -0.87 3.12 10.16
C TYR A 227 -0.73 3.30 11.68
N PRO A 228 -1.16 4.45 12.24
CA PRO A 228 -1.12 4.67 13.68
C PRO A 228 -1.95 3.60 14.43
N ALA A 229 -1.58 3.32 15.68
CA ALA A 229 -2.39 2.43 16.53
C ALA A 229 -3.84 2.95 16.62
N CYS A 230 -4.81 2.07 16.37
CA CYS A 230 -6.23 2.40 16.41
C CYS A 230 -6.83 1.98 17.76
N PRO A 231 -7.60 2.84 18.45
CA PRO A 231 -8.27 2.46 19.70
C PRO A 231 -9.47 1.51 19.50
N GLN A 232 -10.02 1.44 18.28
CA GLN A 232 -11.14 0.57 17.91
C GLN A 232 -10.84 -0.15 16.57
N PRO A 233 -9.81 -1.01 16.52
CA PRO A 233 -9.32 -1.61 15.27
C PRO A 233 -10.37 -2.47 14.55
N GLU A 234 -11.34 -3.03 15.27
CA GLU A 234 -12.44 -3.81 14.72
C GLU A 234 -13.39 -2.98 13.83
N LEU A 235 -13.46 -1.66 14.05
CA LEU A 235 -14.41 -0.78 13.35
C LEU A 235 -13.87 -0.20 12.05
N THR A 236 -12.57 -0.28 11.78
CA THR A 236 -11.93 0.41 10.65
C THR A 236 -10.94 -0.49 9.92
N LEU A 237 -10.34 0.01 8.84
CA LEU A 237 -9.28 -0.67 8.09
C LEU A 237 -8.14 0.31 7.78
N GLY A 238 -6.92 -0.21 7.75
CA GLY A 238 -5.76 0.54 7.23
C GLY A 238 -5.88 0.80 5.73
N ALA A 239 -6.46 -0.14 4.97
CA ALA A 239 -6.84 0.04 3.57
C ALA A 239 -8.08 -0.81 3.26
N ALA A 240 -9.08 -0.22 2.62
CA ALA A 240 -10.26 -0.91 2.13
C ALA A 240 -9.91 -1.89 1.01
N LYS A 241 -10.80 -2.86 0.76
CA LYS A 241 -10.66 -3.81 -0.35
C LYS A 241 -10.52 -3.06 -1.68
N HIS A 242 -9.45 -3.33 -2.42
CA HIS A 242 -9.19 -2.76 -3.73
C HIS A 242 -8.33 -3.70 -4.58
N THR A 243 -8.18 -3.31 -5.84
CA THR A 243 -7.20 -3.81 -6.80
C THR A 243 -6.30 -2.65 -7.22
N ASP A 244 -5.06 -2.95 -7.56
CA ASP A 244 -4.13 -1.91 -7.99
C ASP A 244 -4.30 -1.60 -9.46
N PRO A 245 -4.46 -0.32 -9.87
CA PRO A 245 -4.59 0.05 -11.27
C PRO A 245 -3.26 0.00 -12.04
N SER A 246 -2.15 -0.26 -11.35
CA SER A 246 -0.79 -0.31 -11.92
C SER A 246 -0.58 -1.57 -12.78
N PHE A 247 0.61 -1.71 -13.38
CA PHE A 247 1.05 -2.99 -13.95
C PHE A 247 1.57 -3.94 -12.86
N LEU A 248 2.33 -3.38 -11.93
CA LEU A 248 3.07 -4.08 -10.90
C LEU A 248 3.15 -3.17 -9.67
N THR A 249 3.00 -3.76 -8.48
CA THR A 249 3.29 -3.11 -7.21
C THR A 249 4.37 -3.92 -6.50
N ILE A 250 5.34 -3.22 -5.90
CA ILE A 250 6.40 -3.81 -5.05
C ILE A 250 6.26 -3.14 -3.68
N LEU A 251 5.88 -3.95 -2.69
CA LEU A 251 5.58 -3.51 -1.33
C LEU A 251 6.68 -3.98 -0.37
N LEU A 252 7.24 -3.01 0.35
CA LEU A 252 8.08 -3.22 1.52
C LEU A 252 7.21 -3.06 2.77
N GLN A 253 7.18 -4.09 3.63
CA GLN A 253 6.43 -4.08 4.88
C GLN A 253 7.37 -3.98 6.09
N ASP A 254 6.85 -3.48 7.20
CA ASP A 254 7.47 -3.72 8.51
C ASP A 254 7.21 -5.16 8.98
N GLN A 255 7.69 -5.48 10.18
CA GLN A 255 7.55 -6.83 10.76
C GLN A 255 6.24 -7.00 11.56
N ILE A 256 5.37 -6.00 11.60
CA ILE A 256 4.04 -6.09 12.23
C ILE A 256 3.05 -6.73 11.23
N GLY A 257 3.16 -6.36 9.94
CA GLY A 257 2.34 -6.92 8.88
C GLY A 257 0.96 -6.27 8.78
N GLY A 258 -0.08 -7.06 8.55
CA GLY A 258 -1.47 -6.59 8.37
C GLY A 258 -1.94 -6.51 6.92
N LEU A 259 -1.10 -6.89 5.95
CA LEU A 259 -1.56 -7.12 4.58
C LEU A 259 -2.41 -8.40 4.53
N GLN A 260 -3.58 -8.28 3.93
CA GLN A 260 -4.43 -9.41 3.57
C GLN A 260 -4.67 -9.42 2.07
N VAL A 261 -4.66 -10.60 1.46
CA VAL A 261 -4.95 -10.80 0.04
C VAL A 261 -6.17 -11.70 -0.13
N LEU A 262 -7.01 -11.41 -1.12
CA LEU A 262 -8.19 -12.22 -1.41
C LEU A 262 -7.82 -13.31 -2.43
N HIS A 263 -7.83 -14.57 -2.00
CA HIS A 263 -7.55 -15.73 -2.85
C HIS A 263 -8.57 -16.84 -2.58
N ASN A 264 -9.13 -17.43 -3.64
CA ASN A 264 -10.23 -18.41 -3.55
C ASN A 264 -11.39 -17.99 -2.65
N ASN A 265 -11.81 -16.71 -2.76
CA ASN A 265 -12.85 -16.11 -1.92
C ASN A 265 -12.55 -16.07 -0.41
N GLN A 266 -11.28 -16.23 -0.02
CA GLN A 266 -10.81 -16.16 1.36
C GLN A 266 -9.76 -15.06 1.50
N TRP A 267 -9.85 -14.29 2.57
CA TRP A 267 -8.78 -13.37 2.95
C TRP A 267 -7.67 -14.15 3.63
N ILE A 268 -6.45 -13.98 3.14
CA ILE A 268 -5.25 -14.67 3.61
C ILE A 268 -4.28 -13.60 4.11
N ASP A 269 -3.80 -13.78 5.34
CA ASP A 269 -2.75 -12.95 5.90
C ASP A 269 -1.43 -13.21 5.15
N VAL A 270 -0.77 -12.14 4.70
CA VAL A 270 0.58 -12.22 4.16
C VAL A 270 1.55 -11.97 5.31
N GLU A 271 2.05 -13.06 5.89
CA GLU A 271 3.03 -13.00 6.97
C GLU A 271 4.33 -12.34 6.49
N PRO A 272 4.81 -11.27 7.15
CA PRO A 272 6.06 -10.62 6.78
C PRO A 272 7.24 -11.58 6.87
N VAL A 273 7.97 -11.72 5.77
CA VAL A 273 9.28 -12.39 5.77
C VAL A 273 10.37 -11.33 5.87
N ALA A 274 11.38 -11.59 6.71
CA ALA A 274 12.49 -10.67 6.90
C ALA A 274 13.15 -10.33 5.56
N GLU A 275 13.35 -9.03 5.31
CA GLU A 275 13.93 -8.49 4.08
C GLU A 275 13.16 -8.81 2.80
N ALA A 276 11.96 -9.40 2.86
CA ALA A 276 11.20 -9.72 1.67
C ALA A 276 10.42 -8.52 1.14
N LEU A 277 10.16 -8.56 -0.17
CA LEU A 277 9.26 -7.63 -0.85
C LEU A 277 8.05 -8.40 -1.37
N VAL A 278 6.85 -7.92 -1.07
CA VAL A 278 5.63 -8.46 -1.68
C VAL A 278 5.45 -7.84 -3.04
N VAL A 279 5.16 -8.65 -4.04
CA VAL A 279 4.90 -8.23 -5.41
C VAL A 279 3.49 -8.65 -5.78
N ASN A 280 2.73 -7.75 -6.41
CA ASN A 280 1.42 -8.07 -6.94
C ASN A 280 1.18 -7.53 -8.34
N ILE A 281 0.38 -8.29 -9.09
CA ILE A 281 0.02 -8.00 -10.47
C ILE A 281 -1.18 -7.06 -10.47
N GLY A 282 -1.01 -5.88 -11.06
CA GLY A 282 -2.07 -4.89 -11.16
C GLY A 282 -2.98 -5.07 -12.39
N GLU A 283 -4.10 -4.35 -12.39
CA GLU A 283 -5.15 -4.45 -13.41
C GLU A 283 -4.65 -4.18 -14.83
N ALA A 284 -3.69 -3.26 -15.01
CA ALA A 284 -3.17 -2.92 -16.32
C ALA A 284 -2.51 -4.13 -17.00
N LEU A 285 -1.75 -4.93 -16.23
CA LEU A 285 -1.13 -6.14 -16.77
C LEU A 285 -2.16 -7.25 -17.02
N GLN A 286 -3.18 -7.37 -16.15
CA GLN A 286 -4.27 -8.34 -16.36
C GLN A 286 -5.06 -8.05 -17.63
N VAL A 287 -5.40 -6.78 -17.90
CA VAL A 287 -6.10 -6.35 -19.11
C VAL A 287 -5.24 -6.58 -20.35
N TYR A 288 -3.94 -6.31 -20.27
CA TYR A 288 -3.01 -6.61 -21.36
C TYR A 288 -3.00 -8.11 -21.70
N ASN A 289 -2.89 -8.98 -20.68
CA ASN A 289 -2.86 -10.43 -20.88
C ASN A 289 -4.16 -10.97 -21.49
N LYS A 290 -5.34 -10.47 -21.06
CA LYS A 290 -6.64 -10.89 -21.63
C LYS A 290 -6.83 -10.52 -23.10
N LYS A 291 -6.07 -9.56 -23.62
CA LYS A 291 -6.13 -9.14 -25.04
C LYS A 291 -5.19 -9.94 -25.95
N LYS A 292 -4.31 -10.76 -25.37
CA LYS A 292 -3.39 -11.65 -26.09
C LYS A 292 -4.01 -13.04 -26.24
#